data_AF-A0A7Y3D9Z5-F1
#
_entry.id   AF-A0A7Y3D9Z5-F1
#
_cell.length_a   1.000
_cell.length_b   1.000
_cell.length_c   1.000
_cell.angle_alpha   90.00
_cell.angle_beta   90.00
_cell.angle_gamma   90.00
#
_symmetry.space_group_name_H-M   'P 1'
#
loop_
_entity.id
_entity.type
_entity.pdbx_description
1 polymer ?
#
loop_
_entity_poly.entity_id
_entity_poly.type
_entity_poly.pdbx_seq_one_letter_code
_entity_poly.pdbx_strand_id
1 'polypeptide(L)'
;PYDADRSNAVLVKHADESLGLYLHLSPGIPVAAGDAVQRRQLIGRSGHSGAGSREHLHFCVHRFDAEGEPESVPILFGPPRSRGFVPRTGRFYGPELVPTENLRIRAAGATADSDRPAPLAAGASVQLKVELRKNGAWRDVTRDPATRYEPLTLWNLKHAGAGRLVAEPTEGFAGMEIAEPLASLLVLYEQDGFRERGKVTFTIE
;
A
#
# COMPACT_ATOMS: atom_id res chain seq x y z
N PRO A 1 7.55 0.60 -20.07
CA PRO A 1 8.63 -0.29 -19.57
C PRO A 1 8.59 -0.30 -18.03
N TYR A 2 7.63 -1.06 -17.53
CA TYR A 2 7.27 -1.14 -16.13
C TYR A 2 8.13 -2.21 -15.44
N ASP A 3 8.21 -2.20 -14.12
CA ASP A 3 8.90 -3.17 -13.24
C ASP A 3 8.55 -4.68 -13.48
N ALA A 4 7.75 -4.97 -14.50
CA ALA A 4 7.50 -6.30 -15.07
C ALA A 4 8.78 -7.05 -15.46
N ASP A 5 9.87 -6.36 -15.82
CA ASP A 5 11.13 -7.01 -16.21
C ASP A 5 11.89 -7.63 -15.01
N ARG A 6 11.54 -7.30 -13.76
CA ARG A 6 12.17 -7.86 -12.54
C ARG A 6 11.20 -8.60 -11.61
N SER A 7 9.89 -8.50 -11.84
CA SER A 7 8.88 -9.19 -11.05
C SER A 7 8.38 -10.45 -11.75
N ASN A 8 8.13 -11.53 -11.00
CA ASN A 8 7.26 -12.59 -11.48
C ASN A 8 5.86 -12.00 -11.67
N ALA A 9 5.26 -12.23 -12.84
CA ALA A 9 4.02 -11.61 -13.22
C ALA A 9 3.16 -12.55 -14.07
N VAL A 10 1.86 -12.31 -14.04
CA VAL A 10 0.91 -12.88 -15.00
C VAL A 10 0.10 -11.75 -15.62
N LEU A 11 0.02 -11.76 -16.95
CA LEU A 11 -0.82 -10.86 -17.75
C LEU A 11 -1.99 -11.68 -18.31
N VAL A 12 -3.22 -11.27 -18.01
CA VAL A 12 -4.42 -11.92 -18.54
C VAL A 12 -5.12 -10.96 -19.49
N LYS A 13 -5.22 -11.33 -20.76
CA LYS A 13 -6.08 -10.65 -21.72
C LYS A 13 -7.51 -11.14 -21.59
N HIS A 14 -8.42 -10.23 -21.26
CA HIS A 14 -9.85 -10.50 -21.16
C HIS A 14 -10.54 -10.38 -22.53
N ALA A 15 -11.75 -10.91 -22.64
CA ALA A 15 -12.52 -10.92 -23.89
C ALA A 15 -12.95 -9.52 -24.37
N ASP A 16 -12.94 -8.53 -23.48
CA ASP A 16 -13.20 -7.12 -23.77
C ASP A 16 -11.91 -6.34 -24.06
N GLU A 17 -10.83 -7.06 -24.40
CA GLU A 17 -9.49 -6.55 -24.71
C GLU A 17 -8.78 -5.84 -23.55
N SER A 18 -9.38 -5.80 -22.35
CA SER A 18 -8.67 -5.34 -21.16
C SER A 18 -7.59 -6.33 -20.71
N LEU A 19 -6.57 -5.81 -20.07
CA LEU A 19 -5.43 -6.57 -19.58
C LEU A 19 -5.38 -6.49 -18.05
N GLY A 20 -5.55 -7.63 -17.39
CA GLY A 20 -5.34 -7.78 -15.96
C GLY A 20 -3.88 -8.12 -15.65
N LEU A 21 -3.19 -7.24 -14.94
CA LEU A 21 -1.80 -7.43 -14.49
C LEU A 21 -1.78 -7.89 -13.04
N TYR A 22 -1.04 -8.96 -12.78
CA TYR A 22 -0.77 -9.48 -11.44
C TYR A 22 0.74 -9.51 -11.23
N LEU A 23 1.27 -8.63 -10.37
CA LEU A 23 2.72 -8.51 -10.11
C LEU A 23 3.09 -8.95 -8.69
N HIS A 24 4.39 -9.01 -8.42
CA HIS A 24 5.01 -9.46 -7.17
C HIS A 24 4.66 -10.91 -6.81
N LEU A 25 4.52 -11.80 -7.81
CA LEU A 25 4.15 -13.19 -7.56
C LEU A 25 5.32 -14.01 -6.97
N SER A 26 5.01 -15.01 -6.15
CA SER A 26 5.99 -16.02 -5.76
C SER A 26 6.45 -16.83 -6.99
N PRO A 27 7.68 -17.38 -6.97
CA PRO A 27 8.09 -18.39 -7.94
C PRO A 27 7.13 -19.60 -7.98
N GLY A 28 7.10 -20.31 -9.12
CA GLY A 28 6.22 -21.46 -9.31
C GLY A 28 4.83 -21.10 -9.87
N ILE A 29 4.79 -20.14 -10.81
CA ILE A 29 3.57 -19.79 -11.55
C ILE A 29 3.06 -21.03 -12.32
N PRO A 30 1.79 -21.46 -12.11
CA PRO A 30 1.26 -22.72 -12.65
C PRO A 30 0.66 -22.60 -14.05
N VAL A 31 0.88 -21.47 -14.74
CA VAL A 31 0.38 -21.18 -16.09
C VAL A 31 1.52 -20.70 -16.99
N ALA A 32 1.36 -20.88 -18.29
CA ALA A 32 2.31 -20.45 -19.31
C ALA A 32 1.70 -19.40 -20.25
N ALA A 33 2.56 -18.67 -20.96
CA ALA A 33 2.12 -17.74 -22.00
C ALA A 33 1.35 -18.50 -23.10
N GLY A 34 0.17 -18.02 -23.44
CA GLY A 34 -0.72 -18.66 -24.40
C GLY A 34 -1.81 -19.54 -23.78
N ASP A 35 -1.73 -19.86 -22.48
CA ASP A 35 -2.78 -20.61 -21.80
C ASP A 35 -4.09 -19.81 -21.72
N ALA A 36 -5.20 -20.48 -22.03
CA ALA A 36 -6.52 -19.98 -21.70
C ALA A 36 -6.81 -20.25 -20.21
N VAL A 37 -7.15 -19.21 -19.46
CA VAL A 37 -7.46 -19.31 -18.03
C VAL A 37 -8.94 -19.04 -17.75
N GLN A 38 -9.48 -19.71 -16.74
CA GLN A 38 -10.86 -19.53 -16.30
C GLN A 38 -10.93 -18.72 -15.00
N ARG A 39 -12.07 -18.07 -14.77
CA ARG A 39 -12.33 -17.38 -13.50
C ARG A 39 -12.16 -18.35 -12.33
N ARG A 40 -11.43 -17.93 -11.29
CA ARG A 40 -11.03 -18.73 -10.09
C ARG A 40 -9.93 -19.76 -10.31
N GLN A 41 -9.39 -19.89 -11.51
CA GLN A 41 -8.19 -20.69 -11.72
C GLN A 41 -7.01 -20.06 -10.97
N LEU A 42 -6.21 -20.90 -10.31
CA LEU A 42 -4.96 -20.46 -9.71
C LEU A 42 -4.00 -20.08 -10.83
N ILE A 43 -3.65 -18.80 -10.91
CA ILE A 43 -2.68 -18.28 -11.88
C ILE A 43 -1.35 -17.87 -11.23
N GLY A 44 -1.27 -17.93 -9.90
CA GLY A 44 -0.07 -17.54 -9.15
C GLY A 44 -0.38 -17.36 -7.67
N ARG A 45 0.68 -17.19 -6.87
CA ARG A 45 0.59 -16.84 -5.45
C ARG A 45 1.22 -15.47 -5.25
N SER A 46 0.63 -14.63 -4.40
CA SER A 46 1.24 -13.36 -3.99
C SER A 46 2.55 -13.65 -3.26
N GLY A 47 3.56 -12.80 -3.50
CA GLY A 47 4.87 -12.92 -2.89
C GLY A 47 5.61 -11.58 -2.88
N HIS A 48 6.93 -11.66 -3.03
CA HIS A 48 7.84 -10.52 -2.99
C HIS A 48 8.93 -10.66 -4.08
N SER A 49 8.56 -10.35 -5.32
CA SER A 49 9.49 -10.29 -6.48
C SER A 49 9.46 -8.90 -7.13
N GLY A 50 10.56 -8.49 -7.75
CA GLY A 50 10.68 -7.14 -8.33
C GLY A 50 10.80 -6.06 -7.26
N ALA A 51 10.46 -4.82 -7.60
CA ALA A 51 10.53 -3.72 -6.66
C ALA A 51 9.33 -3.71 -5.71
N GLY A 52 9.61 -3.83 -4.42
CA GLY A 52 8.62 -3.73 -3.35
C GLY A 52 9.31 -3.70 -2.00
N SER A 53 8.58 -3.39 -0.94
CA SER A 53 9.13 -3.40 0.43
C SER A 53 8.64 -4.56 1.31
N ARG A 54 7.68 -5.37 0.81
CA ARG A 54 7.13 -6.55 1.50
C ARG A 54 6.34 -7.45 0.54
N GLU A 55 5.95 -8.61 1.06
CA GLU A 55 4.96 -9.52 0.46
C GLU A 55 3.64 -8.78 0.18
N HIS A 56 3.24 -8.65 -1.09
CA HIS A 56 1.93 -8.12 -1.47
C HIS A 56 1.57 -8.51 -2.91
N LEU A 57 0.34 -8.19 -3.34
CA LEU A 57 -0.09 -8.34 -4.73
C LEU A 57 -0.34 -6.95 -5.30
N HIS A 58 0.36 -6.59 -6.36
CA HIS A 58 -0.06 -5.48 -7.20
C HIS A 58 -1.02 -6.01 -8.25
N PHE A 59 -2.20 -5.40 -8.33
CA PHE A 59 -3.23 -5.74 -9.30
C PHE A 59 -3.74 -4.46 -9.97
N CYS A 60 -3.70 -4.44 -11.30
CA CYS A 60 -4.32 -3.38 -12.08
C CYS A 60 -4.97 -3.96 -13.34
N VAL A 61 -5.92 -3.22 -13.89
CA VAL A 61 -6.54 -3.54 -15.17
C VAL A 61 -6.40 -2.31 -16.05
N HIS A 62 -5.78 -2.48 -17.21
CA HIS A 62 -5.67 -1.40 -18.19
C HIS A 62 -6.17 -1.83 -19.57
N ARG A 63 -6.42 -0.84 -20.41
CA ARG A 63 -6.47 -0.96 -21.87
C ARG A 63 -5.43 -0.02 -22.44
N PHE A 64 -5.20 -0.12 -23.74
CA PHE A 64 -4.41 0.87 -24.46
C PHE A 64 -5.36 1.74 -25.27
N ASP A 65 -5.16 3.05 -25.23
CA ASP A 65 -5.88 3.98 -26.10
C ASP A 65 -5.38 3.89 -27.56
N ALA A 66 -5.91 4.76 -28.44
CA ALA A 66 -5.57 4.74 -29.85
C ALA A 66 -4.10 5.11 -30.12
N GLU A 67 -3.50 5.85 -29.20
CA GLU A 67 -2.11 6.30 -29.21
C GLU A 67 -1.16 5.26 -28.59
N GLY A 68 -1.71 4.22 -27.95
CA GLY A 68 -0.97 3.13 -27.32
C GLY A 68 -0.59 3.39 -25.87
N GLU A 69 -1.17 4.41 -25.23
CA GLU A 69 -0.95 4.73 -23.82
C GLU A 69 -1.87 3.89 -22.91
N PRO A 70 -1.38 3.42 -21.76
CA PRO A 70 -2.18 2.61 -20.86
C PRO A 70 -3.22 3.46 -20.10
N GLU A 71 -4.50 3.13 -20.27
CA GLU A 71 -5.61 3.70 -19.52
C GLU A 71 -6.13 2.73 -18.46
N SER A 72 -6.35 3.21 -17.23
CA SER A 72 -6.93 2.40 -16.15
C SER A 72 -8.41 2.11 -16.40
N VAL A 73 -8.80 0.84 -16.30
CA VAL A 73 -10.19 0.42 -16.44
C VAL A 73 -10.84 0.31 -15.05
N PRO A 74 -12.04 0.89 -14.83
CA PRO A 74 -12.78 0.72 -13.59
C PRO A 74 -13.07 -0.76 -13.32
N ILE A 75 -12.62 -1.25 -12.16
CA ILE A 75 -12.90 -2.62 -11.70
C ILE A 75 -14.03 -2.62 -10.68
N LEU A 76 -14.90 -3.63 -10.74
CA LEU A 76 -15.85 -3.90 -9.65
C LEU A 76 -15.20 -4.86 -8.64
N PHE A 77 -14.87 -4.35 -7.47
CA PHE A 77 -14.25 -5.12 -6.40
C PHE A 77 -15.32 -5.67 -5.44
N GLY A 78 -15.26 -6.96 -5.13
CA GLY A 78 -16.16 -7.59 -4.15
C GLY A 78 -16.32 -9.10 -4.37
N PRO A 79 -16.82 -9.82 -3.35
CA PRO A 79 -17.10 -11.24 -3.50
C PRO A 79 -18.24 -11.48 -4.52
N PRO A 80 -18.30 -12.68 -5.13
CA PRO A 80 -19.41 -13.06 -5.98
C PRO A 80 -20.75 -12.83 -5.27
N ARG A 81 -21.73 -12.23 -5.96
CA ARG A 81 -23.09 -11.92 -5.47
C ARG A 81 -23.21 -10.77 -4.46
N SER A 82 -22.12 -10.04 -4.16
CA SER A 82 -22.25 -8.73 -3.50
C SER A 82 -22.53 -7.63 -4.52
N ARG A 83 -23.02 -6.48 -4.07
CA ARG A 83 -23.10 -5.27 -4.91
C ARG A 83 -21.72 -4.75 -5.34
N GLY A 84 -20.64 -5.20 -4.67
CA GLY A 84 -19.27 -4.73 -4.90
C GLY A 84 -19.12 -3.21 -4.73
N PHE A 85 -17.98 -2.68 -5.14
CA PHE A 85 -17.75 -1.25 -5.29
C PHE A 85 -16.67 -1.00 -6.36
N VAL A 86 -16.66 0.19 -6.95
CA VAL A 86 -15.58 0.64 -7.83
C VAL A 86 -14.55 1.38 -6.99
N PRO A 87 -13.27 0.94 -6.93
CA PRO A 87 -12.22 1.67 -6.24
C PRO A 87 -12.09 3.11 -6.76
N ARG A 88 -11.62 4.00 -5.89
CA ARG A 88 -11.42 5.42 -6.20
C ARG A 88 -9.96 5.72 -5.94
N THR A 89 -9.34 6.48 -6.83
CA THR A 89 -7.96 6.96 -6.70
C THR A 89 -7.72 7.56 -5.32
N GLY A 90 -6.55 7.26 -4.72
CA GLY A 90 -6.17 7.67 -3.37
C GLY A 90 -6.97 7.06 -2.21
N ARG A 91 -8.09 6.36 -2.45
CA ARG A 91 -8.92 5.80 -1.38
C ARG A 91 -8.39 4.44 -0.93
N PHE A 92 -8.13 4.33 0.38
CA PHE A 92 -7.79 3.05 1.01
C PHE A 92 -9.06 2.21 1.25
N TYR A 93 -9.00 0.94 0.88
CA TYR A 93 -10.06 -0.04 1.09
C TYR A 93 -9.52 -1.17 1.97
N GLY A 94 -9.85 -1.10 3.26
CA GLY A 94 -9.46 -2.07 4.28
C GLY A 94 -10.44 -1.99 5.45
N PRO A 95 -10.15 -2.63 6.59
CA PRO A 95 -10.92 -2.35 7.80
C PRO A 95 -10.93 -0.83 8.02
N GLU A 96 -12.11 -0.26 8.29
CA GLU A 96 -12.22 1.18 8.53
C GLU A 96 -11.27 1.56 9.66
N LEU A 97 -10.24 2.31 9.30
CA LEU A 97 -9.25 2.80 10.25
C LEU A 97 -9.86 4.06 10.83
N VAL A 98 -10.75 3.90 11.80
CA VAL A 98 -11.23 5.01 12.60
C VAL A 98 -10.09 5.33 13.57
N PRO A 99 -9.37 6.46 13.42
CA PRO A 99 -8.42 6.88 14.43
C PRO A 99 -9.21 7.00 15.73
N THR A 100 -8.84 6.23 16.73
CA THR A 100 -9.52 6.33 18.02
C THR A 100 -8.98 7.52 18.78
N GLU A 101 -9.75 7.99 19.74
CA GLU A 101 -9.27 9.00 20.70
C GLU A 101 -8.11 8.50 21.58
N ASN A 102 -7.83 7.19 21.54
CA ASN A 102 -6.80 6.54 22.32
C ASN A 102 -5.45 6.46 21.61
N LEU A 103 -5.38 6.62 20.29
CA LEU A 103 -4.11 6.56 19.56
C LEU A 103 -3.82 7.91 18.90
N ARG A 104 -2.74 8.56 19.32
CA ARG A 104 -2.29 9.83 18.77
C ARG A 104 -0.94 9.65 18.12
N ILE A 105 -0.80 10.12 16.89
CA ILE A 105 0.45 10.01 16.14
C ILE A 105 0.93 11.42 15.80
N ARG A 106 2.21 11.66 16.05
CA ARG A 106 2.86 12.93 15.72
C ARG A 106 4.02 12.71 14.78
N ALA A 107 4.15 13.61 13.81
CA ALA A 107 5.29 13.73 12.92
C ALA A 107 5.80 15.16 13.01
N ALA A 108 7.12 15.34 13.13
CA ALA A 108 7.75 16.66 13.29
C ALA A 108 7.13 17.52 14.42
N GLY A 109 6.67 16.88 15.51
CA GLY A 109 6.07 17.55 16.68
C GLY A 109 4.57 17.87 16.55
N ALA A 110 4.00 17.88 15.35
CA ALA A 110 2.58 18.12 15.10
C ALA A 110 1.78 16.81 15.05
N THR A 111 0.48 16.88 15.33
CA THR A 111 -0.42 15.73 15.09
C THR A 111 -0.52 15.49 13.59
N ALA A 112 -0.38 14.24 13.18
CA ALA A 112 -0.47 13.83 11.78
C ALA A 112 -1.50 12.71 11.65
N ASP A 113 -2.42 12.86 10.69
CA ASP A 113 -3.49 11.92 10.41
C ASP A 113 -3.85 11.98 8.90
N SER A 114 -4.98 11.40 8.51
CA SER A 114 -5.38 11.39 7.09
C SER A 114 -5.93 12.75 6.61
N ASP A 115 -6.46 13.57 7.53
CA ASP A 115 -6.99 14.91 7.23
C ASP A 115 -5.93 16.01 7.40
N ARG A 116 -4.83 15.68 8.08
CA ARG A 116 -3.68 16.55 8.34
C ARG A 116 -2.39 15.85 7.92
N PRO A 117 -2.10 15.80 6.60
CA PRO A 117 -0.86 15.18 6.11
C PRO A 117 0.37 15.90 6.63
N ALA A 118 1.42 15.15 6.99
CA ALA A 118 2.70 15.73 7.39
C ALA A 118 3.64 15.88 6.18
N PRO A 119 4.30 17.03 5.98
CA PRO A 119 5.27 17.18 4.91
C PRO A 119 6.53 16.35 5.21
N LEU A 120 7.10 15.75 4.17
CA LEU A 120 8.35 14.99 4.25
C LEU A 120 9.09 15.02 2.91
N ALA A 121 10.17 15.80 2.84
CA ALA A 121 10.99 15.88 1.63
C ALA A 121 11.57 14.53 1.20
N ALA A 122 11.73 14.31 -0.10
CA ALA A 122 12.42 13.15 -0.64
C ALA A 122 13.83 13.00 -0.05
N GLY A 123 14.19 11.77 0.33
CA GLY A 123 15.42 11.42 1.04
C GLY A 123 15.45 11.79 2.52
N ALA A 124 14.48 12.56 3.02
CA ALA A 124 14.43 12.94 4.43
C ALA A 124 13.91 11.80 5.31
N SER A 125 14.18 11.92 6.61
CA SER A 125 13.66 11.01 7.63
C SER A 125 12.83 11.76 8.66
N VAL A 126 11.76 11.12 9.14
CA VAL A 126 10.95 11.64 10.24
C VAL A 126 10.88 10.62 11.38
N GLN A 127 11.04 11.11 12.60
CA GLN A 127 10.75 10.34 13.80
C GLN A 127 9.29 10.55 14.17
N LEU A 128 8.52 9.46 14.18
CA LEU A 128 7.18 9.48 14.74
C LEU A 128 7.22 9.45 16.25
N LYS A 129 6.19 10.04 16.85
CA LYS A 129 5.81 9.79 18.23
C LYS A 129 4.41 9.19 18.24
N VAL A 130 4.27 7.97 18.73
CA VAL A 130 2.99 7.29 18.91
C VAL A 130 2.66 7.29 20.40
N GLU A 131 1.56 7.94 20.74
CA GLU A 131 1.09 8.07 22.11
C GLU A 131 -0.23 7.29 22.22
N LEU A 132 -0.32 6.45 23.25
CA LEU A 132 -1.51 5.68 23.56
C LEU A 132 -2.14 6.19 24.86
N ARG A 133 -3.45 6.45 24.83
CA ARG A 133 -4.24 6.74 26.03
C ARG A 133 -4.82 5.45 26.59
N LYS A 134 -4.46 5.12 27.82
CA LYS A 134 -5.04 4.01 28.59
C LYS A 134 -5.26 4.46 30.02
N ASN A 135 -6.46 4.22 30.56
CA ASN A 135 -6.85 4.66 31.91
C ASN A 135 -6.67 6.18 32.13
N GLY A 136 -6.99 6.98 31.10
CA GLY A 136 -6.96 8.44 31.17
C GLY A 136 -5.58 9.09 30.94
N ALA A 137 -4.48 8.34 31.05
CA ALA A 137 -3.12 8.84 30.86
C ALA A 137 -2.55 8.50 29.47
N TRP A 138 -1.77 9.43 28.91
CA TRP A 138 -1.02 9.21 27.68
C TRP A 138 0.33 8.57 27.98
N ARG A 139 0.70 7.56 27.21
CA ARG A 139 2.00 6.89 27.27
C ARG A 139 2.62 6.86 25.89
N ASP A 140 3.92 7.12 25.81
CA ASP A 140 4.69 6.90 24.58
C ASP A 140 4.84 5.39 24.34
N VAL A 141 4.30 4.93 23.21
CA VAL A 141 4.38 3.53 22.75
C VAL A 141 5.15 3.43 21.44
N THR A 142 5.87 4.48 21.03
CA THR A 142 6.58 4.54 19.75
C THR A 142 7.52 3.35 19.54
N ARG A 143 8.19 2.92 20.62
CA ARG A 143 9.16 1.82 20.63
C ARG A 143 8.63 0.56 21.32
N ASP A 144 7.36 0.54 21.69
CA ASP A 144 6.73 -0.65 22.25
C ASP A 144 6.71 -1.76 21.18
N PRO A 145 7.15 -2.99 21.48
CA PRO A 145 7.05 -4.12 20.54
C PRO A 145 5.62 -4.41 20.06
N ALA A 146 4.60 -3.99 20.81
CA ALA A 146 3.21 -4.04 20.41
C ALA A 146 2.85 -3.06 19.28
N THR A 147 3.68 -2.04 19.04
CA THR A 147 3.49 -1.04 18.00
C THR A 147 4.10 -1.49 16.67
N ARG A 148 3.28 -1.51 15.61
CA ARG A 148 3.71 -1.83 14.25
C ARG A 148 3.46 -0.64 13.32
N TYR A 149 4.39 -0.49 12.38
CA TYR A 149 4.37 0.56 11.36
C TYR A 149 4.33 -0.12 9.99
N GLU A 150 3.23 0.08 9.28
CA GLU A 150 2.91 -0.64 8.06
C GLU A 150 2.71 0.37 6.92
N PRO A 151 3.76 0.66 6.11
CA PRO A 151 3.60 1.51 4.95
C PRO A 151 2.55 0.90 4.01
N LEU A 152 1.58 1.71 3.60
CA LEU A 152 0.51 1.31 2.66
C LEU A 152 0.89 1.69 1.22
N THR A 153 1.64 2.77 1.06
CA THR A 153 2.26 3.19 -0.20
C THR A 153 3.71 2.73 -0.21
N LEU A 154 3.91 1.48 -0.62
CA LEU A 154 5.16 0.75 -0.43
C LEU A 154 6.35 1.30 -1.24
N TRP A 155 6.11 2.22 -2.18
CA TRP A 155 7.12 2.73 -3.08
C TRP A 155 7.82 4.02 -2.63
N ASN A 156 7.32 4.78 -1.63
CA ASN A 156 7.94 6.05 -1.20
C ASN A 156 8.26 6.16 0.31
N LEU A 157 7.91 5.15 1.13
CA LEU A 157 8.21 5.15 2.57
C LEU A 157 8.87 3.85 2.99
N LYS A 158 10.05 3.96 3.61
CA LYS A 158 10.74 2.85 4.28
C LYS A 158 10.63 3.02 5.78
N HIS A 159 10.23 1.96 6.48
CA HIS A 159 10.31 1.91 7.94
C HIS A 159 11.73 1.50 8.35
N ALA A 160 12.44 2.38 9.05
CA ALA A 160 13.81 2.17 9.52
C ALA A 160 13.87 1.64 10.97
N GLY A 161 12.74 1.20 11.53
CA GLY A 161 12.62 0.74 12.91
C GLY A 161 12.29 1.85 13.91
N ALA A 162 11.71 1.48 15.05
CA ALA A 162 11.46 2.36 16.20
C ALA A 162 10.69 3.67 15.85
N GLY A 163 9.76 3.60 14.89
CA GLY A 163 8.97 4.76 14.45
C GLY A 163 9.74 5.76 13.58
N ARG A 164 10.97 5.45 13.17
CA ARG A 164 11.71 6.23 12.17
C ARG A 164 11.27 5.81 10.77
N LEU A 165 10.80 6.78 9.99
CA LEU A 165 10.49 6.61 8.58
C LEU A 165 11.51 7.36 7.72
N VAL A 166 11.72 6.86 6.51
CA VAL A 166 12.52 7.53 5.48
C VAL A 166 11.68 7.64 4.21
N ALA A 167 11.56 8.85 3.66
CA ALA A 167 10.91 9.11 2.38
C ALA A 167 11.87 8.81 1.23
N GLU A 168 12.06 7.53 0.95
CA GLU A 168 12.90 7.11 -0.16
C GLU A 168 12.08 6.29 -1.14
N PRO A 169 12.25 6.53 -2.46
CA PRO A 169 11.69 5.63 -3.44
C PRO A 169 12.24 4.21 -3.22
N THR A 170 11.39 3.21 -3.45
CA THR A 170 11.85 1.83 -3.58
C THR A 170 12.77 1.72 -4.78
N GLU A 171 13.79 0.88 -4.67
CA GLU A 171 14.72 0.62 -5.78
C GLU A 171 13.93 0.29 -7.05
N GLY A 172 14.25 0.91 -8.19
CA GLY A 172 13.49 0.76 -9.44
C GLY A 172 12.41 1.82 -9.68
N PHE A 173 12.03 2.59 -8.66
CA PHE A 173 11.11 3.73 -8.78
C PHE A 173 11.81 5.09 -8.64
N ALA A 174 13.12 5.10 -8.41
CA ALA A 174 13.93 6.32 -8.32
C ALA A 174 13.94 7.04 -9.68
N GLY A 175 13.27 8.21 -9.75
CA GLY A 175 13.17 9.03 -10.96
C GLY A 175 11.85 8.92 -11.71
N MET A 176 10.89 8.13 -11.22
CA MET A 176 9.53 8.14 -11.77
C MET A 176 8.78 9.35 -11.23
N GLU A 177 8.15 10.13 -12.12
CA GLU A 177 7.26 11.21 -11.71
C GLU A 177 5.93 10.59 -11.25
N ILE A 178 5.78 10.43 -9.93
CA ILE A 178 4.58 9.82 -9.34
C ILE A 178 3.59 10.95 -9.09
N ALA A 179 2.47 10.95 -9.82
CA ALA A 179 1.43 11.97 -9.72
C ALA A 179 0.76 12.07 -8.32
N GLU A 180 1.02 11.11 -7.43
CA GLU A 180 0.57 11.16 -6.05
C GLU A 180 1.76 11.42 -5.11
N PRO A 181 1.93 12.67 -4.61
CA PRO A 181 2.92 12.97 -3.58
C PRO A 181 2.50 12.37 -2.22
N LEU A 182 1.40 11.62 -2.14
CA LEU A 182 0.89 11.14 -0.86
C LEU A 182 1.47 9.77 -0.53
N ALA A 183 2.16 9.70 0.60
CA ALA A 183 2.52 8.43 1.20
C ALA A 183 1.63 8.15 2.42
N SER A 184 1.21 6.91 2.62
CA SER A 184 0.36 6.52 3.75
C SER A 184 1.02 5.45 4.60
N LEU A 185 0.88 5.60 5.92
CA LEU A 185 1.36 4.67 6.93
C LEU A 185 0.21 4.27 7.85
N LEU A 186 0.06 2.96 8.04
CA LEU A 186 -0.78 2.41 9.08
C LEU A 186 0.06 2.20 10.36
N VAL A 187 -0.46 2.67 11.49
CA VAL A 187 0.11 2.43 12.82
C VAL A 187 -0.86 1.55 13.59
N LEU A 188 -0.36 0.44 14.11
CA LEU A 188 -1.13 -0.55 14.85
C LEU A 188 -0.52 -0.68 16.25
N TYR A 189 -1.35 -0.73 17.28
CA TYR A 189 -0.94 -1.12 18.62
C TYR A 189 -1.80 -2.29 19.07
N GLU A 190 -1.17 -3.40 19.49
CA GLU A 190 -1.87 -4.56 20.03
C GLU A 190 -1.14 -5.17 21.22
N GLN A 191 -1.75 -5.12 22.41
CA GLN A 191 -1.22 -5.72 23.63
C GLN A 191 -2.36 -6.22 24.53
N ASP A 192 -2.27 -7.44 25.05
CA ASP A 192 -3.22 -8.01 26.01
C ASP A 192 -4.70 -7.92 25.55
N GLY A 193 -4.93 -8.12 24.24
CA GLY A 193 -6.25 -8.03 23.62
C GLY A 193 -6.77 -6.60 23.37
N PHE A 194 -6.06 -5.57 23.84
CA PHE A 194 -6.34 -4.18 23.51
C PHE A 194 -5.73 -3.85 22.14
N ARG A 195 -6.55 -3.30 21.24
CA ARG A 195 -6.17 -3.02 19.85
C ARG A 195 -6.54 -1.60 19.48
N GLU A 196 -5.57 -0.86 18.95
CA GLU A 196 -5.77 0.47 18.44
C GLU A 196 -5.11 0.64 17.08
N ARG A 197 -5.71 1.47 16.23
CA ARG A 197 -5.26 1.67 14.85
C ARG A 197 -5.35 3.14 14.49
N GLY A 198 -4.38 3.61 13.71
CA GLY A 198 -4.38 4.95 13.16
C GLY A 198 -3.74 4.96 11.78
N LYS A 199 -4.16 5.91 10.93
CA LYS A 199 -3.56 6.14 9.62
C LYS A 199 -2.97 7.54 9.58
N VAL A 200 -1.72 7.63 9.15
CA VAL A 200 -1.04 8.90 8.88
C VAL A 200 -0.78 9.00 7.38
N THR A 201 -1.03 10.17 6.83
CA THR A 201 -0.64 10.50 5.46
C THR A 201 0.50 11.52 5.50
N PHE A 202 1.42 11.41 4.55
CA PHE A 202 2.53 12.31 4.34
C PHE A 202 2.43 12.90 2.94
N THR A 203 2.78 14.17 2.80
CA THR A 203 3.04 14.79 1.50
C THR A 203 4.55 14.71 1.26
N ILE A 204 4.94 13.96 0.24
CA ILE A 204 6.30 13.82 -0.23
C ILE A 204 6.58 14.97 -1.19
N GLU A 205 7.54 15.81 -0.79
CA GLU A 205 8.01 16.98 -1.55
C GLU A 205 9.27 16.67 -2.36
#